data_AF-A0A3D3DJG5-F1
#
_entry.id   AF-A0A3D3DJG5-F1
#
_cell.length_a   1.000
_cell.length_b   1.000
_cell.length_c   1.000
_cell.angle_alpha   90.00
_cell.angle_beta   90.00
_cell.angle_gamma   90.00
#
_symmetry.space_group_name_H-M   'P 1'
#
loop_
_entity.id
_entity.type
_entity.pdbx_description
1 polymer ?
#
loop_
_entity_poly.entity_id
_entity_poly.type
_entity_poly.pdbx_seq_one_letter_code
_entity_poly.pdbx_strand_id
1 'polypeptide(L)'
;MTNQGIELKMEGRAGLVARPNQVMASVTQADALEKGPTRLVGACVLTDAAWRIVGHRLGLSGRELAIVRGVFDDKIEMTMAADLGIAPRTVHSHLERLYHKLDINSRAQLVLRVMQESLTLMAAGPPGGTPQICAGPGVGHLPLRLREQADVSAPSRGGKGSKRG
;
A
#
# COMPACT_ATOMS: atom_id res chain seq x y z
N MET A 1 -63.94 -49.65 20.39
CA MET A 1 -63.35 -49.25 19.10
C MET A 1 -62.39 -48.11 19.38
N THR A 2 -61.12 -48.46 19.55
CA THR A 2 -60.00 -47.61 19.95
C THR A 2 -59.37 -47.02 18.69
N ASN A 3 -59.45 -45.70 18.51
CA ASN A 3 -58.75 -45.02 17.42
C ASN A 3 -57.35 -44.66 17.87
N GLN A 4 -56.38 -45.39 17.32
CA GLN A 4 -54.95 -45.27 17.60
C GLN A 4 -54.36 -44.06 16.87
N GLY A 5 -53.62 -43.25 17.62
CA GLY A 5 -52.74 -42.21 17.07
C GLY A 5 -51.51 -42.86 16.42
N ILE A 6 -51.18 -42.40 15.23
CA ILE A 6 -49.99 -42.82 14.48
C ILE A 6 -48.88 -41.82 14.82
N GLU A 7 -47.94 -42.23 15.65
CA GLU A 7 -46.73 -41.47 16.00
C GLU A 7 -45.63 -41.74 14.96
N LEU A 8 -45.28 -40.70 14.21
CA LEU A 8 -44.17 -40.68 13.26
C LEU A 8 -42.84 -40.66 14.03
N LYS A 9 -42.06 -41.73 13.97
CA LYS A 9 -40.69 -41.78 14.47
C LYS A 9 -39.72 -41.91 13.29
N MET A 10 -39.24 -40.78 12.77
CA MET A 10 -38.09 -40.74 11.85
C MET A 10 -36.95 -39.96 12.53
N GLU A 11 -35.99 -40.75 12.98
CA GLU A 11 -34.54 -40.58 12.84
C GLU A 11 -33.91 -39.19 13.09
N GLY A 12 -33.08 -39.12 14.12
CA GLY A 12 -32.13 -38.02 14.32
C GLY A 12 -30.83 -38.53 14.91
N ARG A 13 -29.83 -38.82 14.06
CA ARG A 13 -28.43 -38.97 14.48
C ARG A 13 -27.45 -38.71 13.35
N ALA A 14 -26.89 -37.51 13.36
CA ALA A 14 -25.52 -37.11 12.96
C ALA A 14 -25.54 -35.58 13.03
N GLY A 15 -24.69 -34.88 13.77
CA GLY A 15 -23.28 -35.10 13.96
C GLY A 15 -22.67 -33.72 13.89
N LEU A 16 -22.37 -33.17 15.06
CA LEU A 16 -21.68 -31.91 15.31
C LEU A 16 -20.37 -31.80 14.50
N VAL A 17 -20.19 -30.73 13.73
CA VAL A 17 -18.85 -30.14 13.53
C VAL A 17 -18.97 -28.62 13.63
N ALA A 18 -18.17 -28.07 14.55
CA ALA A 18 -18.14 -26.69 14.96
C ALA A 18 -17.74 -25.73 13.83
N ARG A 19 -18.39 -24.57 13.83
CA ARG A 19 -18.02 -23.39 13.02
C ARG A 19 -16.73 -22.76 13.55
N PRO A 20 -15.84 -22.26 12.68
CA PRO A 20 -14.95 -21.17 13.04
C PRO A 20 -15.54 -19.84 12.58
N ASN A 21 -15.76 -18.98 13.57
CA ASN A 21 -15.84 -17.52 13.54
C ASN A 21 -17.14 -16.87 13.01
N GLN A 22 -18.18 -16.98 13.84
CA GLN A 22 -19.32 -16.07 13.87
C GLN A 22 -18.93 -14.82 14.69
N VAL A 23 -18.39 -13.80 14.04
CA VAL A 23 -18.41 -12.44 14.58
C VAL A 23 -18.86 -11.54 13.42
N MET A 24 -19.98 -10.82 13.63
CA MET A 24 -20.67 -9.92 12.70
C MET A 24 -21.75 -10.53 11.79
N ALA A 25 -22.77 -11.16 12.39
CA ALA A 25 -24.06 -11.37 11.74
C ALA A 25 -25.19 -10.87 12.66
N SER A 26 -25.21 -9.57 12.93
CA SER A 26 -26.35 -8.92 13.57
C SER A 26 -26.28 -7.40 13.39
N VAL A 27 -26.57 -6.95 12.17
CA VAL A 27 -27.18 -5.64 11.94
C VAL A 27 -28.32 -5.86 10.95
N THR A 28 -29.51 -6.11 11.49
CA THR A 28 -30.75 -5.79 10.80
C THR A 28 -30.87 -4.27 10.88
N GLN A 29 -30.62 -3.56 9.78
CA GLN A 29 -30.93 -2.15 9.70
C GLN A 29 -31.82 -1.91 8.48
N ALA A 30 -33.03 -1.45 8.81
CA ALA A 30 -34.07 -1.05 7.92
C ALA A 30 -33.57 -0.09 6.84
N ASP A 31 -34.24 -0.20 5.70
CA ASP A 31 -34.38 0.78 4.64
C ASP A 31 -34.08 2.23 5.09
N ALA A 32 -33.21 2.89 4.32
CA ALA A 32 -32.87 4.33 4.36
C ALA A 32 -31.54 4.75 5.03
N LEU A 33 -30.38 4.16 4.66
CA LEU A 33 -29.07 4.87 4.59
C LEU A 33 -27.93 4.07 3.91
N GLU A 34 -28.16 3.27 2.85
CA GLU A 34 -27.05 2.49 2.23
C GLU A 34 -26.23 3.27 1.20
N LYS A 35 -25.54 4.34 1.63
CA LYS A 35 -24.24 4.65 1.02
C LYS A 35 -23.22 3.88 1.84
N GLY A 36 -22.89 2.67 1.39
CA GLY A 36 -21.80 1.89 1.98
C GLY A 36 -20.55 2.76 2.17
N PRO A 37 -19.64 2.42 3.12
CA PRO A 37 -18.46 3.23 3.42
C PRO A 37 -17.82 3.64 2.10
N THR A 38 -17.72 4.96 1.88
CA THR A 38 -17.34 5.57 0.60
C THR A 38 -16.17 4.79 0.04
N ARG A 39 -16.45 3.95 -0.97
CA ARG A 39 -15.46 3.04 -1.52
C ARG A 39 -14.35 3.93 -2.05
N LEU A 40 -13.17 3.82 -1.44
CA LEU A 40 -12.04 4.65 -1.79
C LEU A 40 -11.69 4.33 -3.24
N VAL A 41 -11.88 5.29 -4.14
CA VAL A 41 -11.51 5.15 -5.56
C VAL A 41 -10.01 5.40 -5.64
N GLY A 42 -9.20 4.51 -5.09
CA GLY A 42 -7.77 4.76 -4.97
C GLY A 42 -7.08 4.92 -6.33
N ALA A 43 -7.67 4.42 -7.42
CA ALA A 43 -7.15 4.68 -8.76
C ALA A 43 -7.21 6.16 -9.16
N CYS A 44 -8.04 7.00 -8.52
CA CYS A 44 -8.11 8.43 -8.82
C CYS A 44 -6.90 9.24 -8.31
N VAL A 45 -6.01 8.61 -7.53
CA VAL A 45 -4.80 9.25 -7.00
C VAL A 45 -3.83 9.71 -8.09
N LEU A 46 -3.94 9.15 -9.30
CA LEU A 46 -3.23 9.59 -10.50
C LEU A 46 -4.23 9.88 -11.62
N THR A 47 -3.91 10.88 -12.46
CA THR A 47 -4.65 11.12 -13.70
C THR A 47 -4.46 9.95 -14.68
N ASP A 48 -5.36 9.78 -15.64
CA ASP A 48 -5.21 8.71 -16.65
C ASP A 48 -3.89 8.82 -17.43
N ALA A 49 -3.45 10.04 -17.72
CA ALA A 49 -2.16 10.31 -18.34
C ALA A 49 -0.99 9.88 -17.43
N ALA A 50 -1.02 10.24 -16.15
CA ALA A 50 0.01 9.83 -15.19
C ALA A 50 0.08 8.30 -15.05
N TRP A 51 -1.07 7.61 -14.97
CA TRP A 51 -1.12 6.15 -14.96
C TRP A 51 -0.46 5.52 -16.18
N ARG A 52 -0.66 6.10 -17.37
CA ARG A 52 -0.06 5.59 -18.60
C ARG A 52 1.46 5.74 -18.58
N ILE A 53 1.96 6.88 -18.09
CA ILE A 53 3.39 7.14 -17.98
C ILE A 53 4.02 6.22 -16.93
N VAL A 54 3.42 6.10 -15.74
CA VAL A 54 3.87 5.16 -14.69
C VAL A 54 3.89 3.74 -15.23
N GLY A 55 2.79 3.31 -15.86
CA GLY A 55 2.67 1.99 -16.47
C GLY A 55 3.78 1.73 -17.49
N HIS A 56 4.07 2.70 -18.36
CA HIS A 56 5.16 2.60 -19.33
C HIS A 56 6.53 2.49 -18.66
N ARG A 57 6.82 3.31 -17.64
CA ARG A 57 8.09 3.27 -16.92
C ARG A 57 8.31 1.97 -16.14
N LEU A 58 7.24 1.39 -15.62
CA LEU A 58 7.24 0.07 -14.96
C LEU A 58 7.12 -1.09 -15.96
N GLY A 59 7.06 -0.81 -17.28
CA GLY A 59 6.95 -1.83 -18.33
C GLY A 59 5.63 -2.60 -18.34
N LEU A 60 4.55 -2.06 -17.76
CA LEU A 60 3.26 -2.72 -17.64
C LEU A 60 2.50 -2.72 -18.97
N SER A 61 1.95 -3.89 -19.33
CA SER A 61 0.96 -4.01 -20.40
C SER A 61 -0.36 -3.34 -20.00
N GLY A 62 -1.22 -3.06 -20.98
CA GLY A 62 -2.55 -2.48 -20.71
C GLY A 62 -3.40 -3.33 -19.76
N ARG A 63 -3.30 -4.67 -19.85
CA ARG A 63 -4.01 -5.59 -18.95
C ARG A 63 -3.44 -5.55 -17.52
N GLU A 64 -2.12 -5.54 -17.39
CA GLU A 64 -1.45 -5.40 -16.08
C GLU A 64 -1.81 -4.06 -15.42
N LEU A 65 -1.81 -2.97 -16.17
CA LEU A 65 -2.19 -1.65 -15.67
C LEU A 65 -3.65 -1.61 -15.18
N ALA A 66 -4.58 -2.27 -15.87
CA ALA A 66 -5.96 -2.37 -15.44
C ALA A 66 -6.10 -3.13 -14.10
N ILE A 67 -5.33 -4.21 -13.92
CA ILE A 67 -5.29 -4.96 -12.66
C ILE A 67 -4.70 -4.11 -11.53
N VAL A 68 -3.61 -3.38 -11.80
CA VAL A 68 -3.03 -2.44 -10.82
C VAL A 68 -4.05 -1.40 -10.39
N ARG A 69 -4.79 -0.78 -11.32
CA ARG A 69 -5.88 0.16 -10.95
C ARG A 69 -6.94 -0.50 -10.07
N GLY A 70 -7.31 -1.76 -10.35
CA GLY A 70 -8.20 -2.53 -9.48
C GLY A 70 -7.64 -2.77 -8.08
N VAL A 71 -6.33 -3.00 -7.95
CA VAL A 71 -5.65 -3.09 -6.65
C VAL A 71 -5.74 -1.77 -5.88
N PHE A 72 -5.56 -0.64 -6.57
CA PHE A 72 -5.67 0.70 -5.98
C PHE A 72 -7.08 1.04 -5.51
N ASP A 73 -8.11 0.55 -6.19
CA ASP A 73 -9.50 0.66 -5.73
C ASP A 73 -9.86 -0.32 -4.60
N ASP A 74 -8.88 -1.02 -4.04
CA ASP A 74 -9.05 -2.09 -3.06
C ASP A 74 -10.04 -3.19 -3.49
N LYS A 75 -10.07 -3.53 -4.79
CA LYS A 75 -10.90 -4.64 -5.29
C LYS A 75 -10.33 -5.97 -4.83
N ILE A 76 -11.20 -6.91 -4.50
CA ILE A 76 -10.82 -8.32 -4.39
C ILE A 76 -10.72 -8.95 -5.79
N GLU A 77 -9.99 -10.06 -5.92
CA GLU A 77 -9.74 -10.71 -7.22
C GLU A 77 -11.04 -11.07 -7.96
N MET A 78 -12.08 -11.51 -7.25
CA MET A 78 -13.39 -11.82 -7.86
C MET A 78 -14.04 -10.60 -8.52
N THR A 79 -14.02 -9.44 -7.85
CA THR A 79 -14.58 -8.20 -8.39
C THR A 79 -13.77 -7.72 -9.59
N MET A 80 -12.43 -7.76 -9.50
CA MET A 80 -11.58 -7.42 -10.65
C MET A 80 -11.83 -8.34 -11.84
N ALA A 81 -12.01 -9.64 -11.59
CA ALA A 81 -12.27 -10.62 -12.63
C ALA A 81 -13.59 -10.34 -13.37
N ALA A 82 -14.64 -10.01 -12.62
CA ALA A 82 -15.93 -9.60 -13.17
C ALA A 82 -15.79 -8.33 -14.02
N ASP A 83 -15.10 -7.30 -13.52
CA ASP A 83 -14.88 -6.04 -14.25
C ASP A 83 -14.08 -6.23 -15.55
N LEU A 84 -13.15 -7.19 -15.55
CA LEU A 84 -12.26 -7.47 -16.67
C LEU A 84 -12.77 -8.56 -17.62
N GLY A 85 -13.92 -9.19 -17.32
CA GLY A 85 -14.51 -10.28 -18.09
C GLY A 85 -13.64 -11.54 -18.17
N ILE A 86 -12.88 -11.86 -17.12
CA ILE A 86 -11.98 -13.02 -17.06
C ILE A 86 -12.24 -13.88 -15.82
N ALA A 87 -11.65 -15.08 -15.75
CA ALA A 87 -11.75 -15.93 -14.57
C ALA A 87 -10.92 -15.37 -13.39
N PRO A 88 -11.37 -15.49 -12.13
CA PRO A 88 -10.59 -15.06 -10.96
C PRO A 88 -9.19 -15.69 -10.89
N ARG A 89 -9.06 -16.97 -11.28
CA ARG A 89 -7.77 -17.65 -11.37
C ARG A 89 -6.80 -16.96 -12.33
N THR A 90 -7.31 -16.36 -13.40
CA THR A 90 -6.51 -15.62 -14.37
C THR A 90 -6.01 -14.30 -13.79
N VAL A 91 -6.83 -13.59 -12.99
CA VAL A 91 -6.39 -12.40 -12.24
C VAL A 91 -5.27 -12.77 -11.27
N HIS A 92 -5.41 -13.87 -10.54
CA HIS A 92 -4.36 -14.37 -9.64
C HIS A 92 -3.04 -14.60 -10.36
N SER A 93 -3.05 -15.36 -11.47
CA SER A 93 -1.84 -15.60 -12.27
C SER A 93 -1.26 -14.33 -12.91
N HIS A 94 -2.10 -13.34 -13.23
CA HIS A 94 -1.61 -12.03 -13.65
C HIS A 94 -0.90 -11.28 -12.50
N LEU A 95 -1.43 -11.33 -11.28
CA LEU A 95 -0.79 -10.74 -10.10
C LEU A 95 0.53 -11.42 -9.77
N GLU A 96 0.62 -12.76 -9.83
CA GLU A 96 1.89 -13.48 -9.63
C GLU A 96 2.95 -13.03 -10.63
N ARG A 97 2.61 -13.00 -11.92
CA ARG A 97 3.53 -12.53 -12.98
C ARG A 97 3.93 -11.07 -12.79
N LEU A 98 2.97 -10.24 -12.39
CA LEU A 98 3.21 -8.82 -12.09
C LEU A 98 4.19 -8.66 -10.92
N TYR A 99 3.99 -9.43 -9.84
CA TYR A 99 4.86 -9.42 -8.67
C TYR A 99 6.28 -9.87 -9.01
N HIS A 100 6.42 -10.97 -9.75
CA HIS A 100 7.73 -11.43 -10.23
C HIS A 100 8.41 -10.43 -11.16
N LYS A 101 7.64 -9.79 -12.06
CA LYS A 101 8.16 -8.79 -13.01
C LYS A 101 8.68 -7.53 -12.32
N LEU A 102 8.03 -7.13 -11.22
CA LEU A 102 8.41 -5.93 -10.47
C LEU A 102 9.33 -6.21 -9.28
N ASP A 103 9.72 -7.48 -9.08
CA ASP A 103 10.52 -7.97 -7.95
C ASP A 103 9.92 -7.58 -6.58
N ILE A 104 8.63 -7.84 -6.42
CA ILE A 104 7.87 -7.56 -5.19
C ILE A 104 7.11 -8.79 -4.75
N ASN A 105 6.72 -8.83 -3.47
CA ASN A 105 6.12 -10.00 -2.84
C ASN A 105 4.73 -9.75 -2.24
N SER A 106 4.22 -8.53 -2.30
CA SER A 106 2.92 -8.22 -1.71
C SER A 106 2.13 -7.14 -2.44
N ARG A 107 0.81 -7.17 -2.24
CA ARG A 107 -0.11 -6.15 -2.71
C ARG A 107 0.25 -4.75 -2.21
N ALA A 108 0.71 -4.64 -0.96
CA ALA A 108 1.15 -3.36 -0.39
C ALA A 108 2.45 -2.87 -1.06
N GLN A 109 3.40 -3.77 -1.34
CA GLN A 109 4.62 -3.42 -2.07
C GLN A 109 4.32 -2.96 -3.50
N LEU A 110 3.30 -3.53 -4.16
CA LEU A 110 2.84 -3.06 -5.47
C LEU A 110 2.37 -1.60 -5.41
N VAL A 111 1.54 -1.26 -4.40
CA VAL A 111 1.06 0.11 -4.20
C VAL A 111 2.23 1.07 -3.96
N LEU A 112 3.16 0.70 -3.07
CA LEU A 112 4.33 1.52 -2.77
C LEU A 112 5.23 1.72 -3.99
N ARG A 113 5.42 0.68 -4.81
CA ARG A 113 6.26 0.75 -6.02
C ARG A 113 5.68 1.73 -7.05
N VAL A 114 4.37 1.67 -7.27
CA VAL A 114 3.66 2.61 -8.14
C VAL A 114 3.72 4.05 -7.60
N MET A 115 3.58 4.21 -6.29
CA MET A 115 3.69 5.53 -5.64
C MET A 115 5.09 6.10 -5.72
N GLN A 116 6.13 5.28 -5.56
CA GLN A 116 7.51 5.72 -5.75
C GLN A 116 7.74 6.24 -7.17
N GLU A 117 7.23 5.53 -8.19
CA GLU A 117 7.36 5.96 -9.59
C GLU A 117 6.56 7.24 -9.87
N SER A 118 5.36 7.40 -9.31
CA SER A 118 4.57 8.62 -9.49
C SER A 118 5.21 9.84 -8.82
N LEU A 119 5.80 9.68 -7.64
CA LEU A 119 6.56 10.74 -6.97
C LEU A 119 7.80 11.11 -7.79
N THR A 120 8.50 10.12 -8.37
CA THR A 120 9.65 10.35 -9.26
C THR A 120 9.24 11.12 -10.51
N LEU A 121 8.06 10.83 -11.06
CA LEU A 121 7.48 11.59 -12.17
C LEU A 121 7.17 13.04 -11.81
N MET A 122 6.64 13.30 -10.62
CA MET A 122 6.32 14.67 -10.19
C MET A 122 7.58 15.47 -9.83
N ALA A 123 8.60 14.81 -9.27
CA ALA A 123 9.88 15.44 -8.93
C ALA A 123 10.74 15.73 -10.18
N ALA A 124 10.60 14.94 -11.24
CA ALA A 124 11.13 15.24 -12.55
C ALA A 124 10.28 16.36 -13.19
N GLY A 125 10.49 17.60 -12.75
CA GLY A 125 9.83 18.79 -13.30
C GLY A 125 9.93 18.85 -14.84
N PRO A 126 9.05 19.62 -15.50
CA PRO A 126 8.98 19.66 -16.96
C PRO A 126 10.37 19.90 -17.58
N PRO A 127 10.75 19.19 -18.67
CA PRO A 127 12.05 19.37 -19.34
C PRO A 127 12.20 20.72 -20.07
N GLY A 128 11.53 21.78 -19.63
CA GLY A 128 11.57 23.11 -20.25
C GLY A 128 11.37 24.23 -19.23
N GLY A 129 12.50 24.83 -18.79
CA GLY A 129 12.60 26.10 -18.07
C GLY A 129 12.11 26.04 -16.62
N THR A 130 12.97 26.10 -15.61
CA THR A 130 13.90 27.21 -15.35
C THR A 130 15.27 26.72 -14.88
N PRO A 131 16.34 27.51 -15.12
CA PRO A 131 17.66 27.18 -14.63
C PRO A 131 17.67 27.16 -13.10
N GLN A 132 18.44 26.24 -12.55
CA GLN A 132 19.11 26.43 -11.26
C GLN A 132 19.75 27.83 -11.25
N ILE A 133 19.74 28.51 -10.09
CA ILE A 133 20.29 29.85 -9.77
C ILE A 133 19.18 30.92 -9.72
N CYS A 134 18.66 31.30 -8.56
CA CYS A 134 19.34 32.22 -7.64
C CYS A 134 20.08 31.54 -6.47
N ALA A 135 21.26 31.01 -6.77
CA ALA A 135 22.38 31.02 -5.83
C ALA A 135 22.86 32.47 -5.75
N GLY A 136 22.30 33.26 -4.84
CA GLY A 136 22.99 34.45 -4.35
C GLY A 136 23.95 34.01 -3.23
N PRO A 137 25.19 34.55 -3.15
CA PRO A 137 26.01 34.38 -1.96
C PRO A 137 25.45 35.31 -0.87
N GLY A 138 24.33 34.91 -0.28
CA GLY A 138 23.85 35.49 0.96
C GLY A 138 24.59 34.84 2.11
N VAL A 139 25.63 35.50 2.60
CA VAL A 139 26.27 35.20 3.89
C VAL A 139 25.21 35.37 4.98
N GLY A 140 24.40 34.32 5.17
CA GLY A 140 23.51 34.16 6.31
C GLY A 140 24.34 33.67 7.47
N HIS A 141 24.99 34.62 8.14
CA HIS A 141 25.57 34.42 9.46
C HIS A 141 24.47 33.83 10.36
N LEU A 142 24.52 32.52 10.62
CA LEU A 142 23.74 31.91 11.69
C LEU A 142 24.56 32.13 12.98
N PRO A 143 24.17 33.01 13.91
CA PRO A 143 24.81 33.00 15.20
C PRO A 143 24.28 31.75 15.92
N LEU A 144 25.05 30.66 15.87
CA LEU A 144 24.99 29.69 16.95
C LEU A 144 25.41 30.44 18.21
N ARG A 145 24.43 30.95 18.94
CA ARG A 145 24.62 31.51 20.27
C ARG A 145 24.92 30.32 21.19
N LEU A 146 26.18 29.94 21.18
CA LEU A 146 26.80 29.06 22.15
C LEU A 146 26.58 29.69 23.52
N ARG A 147 25.79 29.02 24.36
CA ARG A 147 25.57 29.43 25.73
C ARG A 147 26.81 29.01 26.53
N GLU A 148 27.68 29.99 26.74
CA GLU A 148 28.79 30.02 27.69
C GLU A 148 28.41 29.41 29.04
N GLN A 149 29.13 28.37 29.48
CA GLN A 149 29.44 28.16 30.90
C GLN A 149 30.84 27.53 31.08
N ALA A 150 31.71 28.37 31.65
CA ALA A 150 32.70 28.07 32.68
C ALA A 150 33.92 27.20 32.32
N ASP A 151 35.03 27.91 32.06
CA ASP A 151 36.25 27.89 32.90
C ASP A 151 36.49 26.62 33.74
N VAL A 152 37.51 25.82 33.36
CA VAL A 152 38.54 25.33 34.29
C VAL A 152 39.83 25.01 33.51
N SER A 153 40.83 25.87 33.72
CA SER A 153 42.28 25.61 33.85
C SER A 153 42.98 24.51 33.00
N ALA A 154 43.93 24.96 32.17
CA ALA A 154 45.13 24.21 31.81
C ALA A 154 46.08 24.08 33.04
N PRO A 155 46.95 23.05 33.10
CA PRO A 155 48.30 23.17 32.52
C PRO A 155 48.79 21.84 31.87
N SER A 156 49.46 21.88 30.71
CA SER A 156 50.91 22.04 30.49
C SER A 156 51.73 20.74 30.46
N ARG A 157 52.32 20.52 29.27
CA ARG A 157 53.66 19.96 28.98
C ARG A 157 53.98 18.46 29.16
N GLY A 158 54.61 17.95 28.10
CA GLY A 158 55.64 16.89 28.12
C GLY A 158 55.08 15.53 27.67
N GLY A 159 55.69 14.76 26.78
CA GLY A 159 57.03 14.78 26.22
C GLY A 159 57.17 13.68 25.16
N LYS A 160 58.23 13.81 24.35
CA LYS A 160 58.60 12.97 23.22
C LYS A 160 58.92 11.51 23.62
N GLY A 161 58.72 10.61 22.66
CA GLY A 161 59.69 9.56 22.34
C GLY A 161 59.38 8.16 22.86
N SER A 162 58.78 7.32 22.01
CA SER A 162 58.83 5.87 22.18
C SER A 162 59.85 5.28 21.21
N LYS A 163 61.03 4.96 21.75
CA LYS A 163 61.90 3.89 21.25
C LYS A 163 61.31 2.55 21.74
N ARG A 164 61.32 1.55 20.87
CA ARG A 164 61.67 0.13 21.13
C ARG A 164 61.51 -0.60 19.78
N GLY A 165 62.51 -1.29 19.25
CA GLY A 165 63.42 -2.19 19.96
C GLY A 165 62.80 -3.57 19.88
#